data_AF-A0A5C3NDD2-F1
#
_entry.id   AF-A0A5C3NDD2-F1
#
_cell.length_a   1.000
_cell.length_b   1.000
_cell.length_c   1.000
_cell.angle_alpha   90.00
_cell.angle_beta   90.00
_cell.angle_gamma   90.00
#
_symmetry.space_group_name_H-M   'P 1'
#
loop_
_entity.id
_entity.type
_entity.pdbx_description
1 polymer ?
#
loop_
_entity_poly.entity_id
_entity_poly.type
_entity_poly.pdbx_seq_one_letter_code
_entity_poly.pdbx_strand_id
1 'polypeptide(L)'
;MEKQENPSLIDRDERSDELTTHRSPPGSWTSVIPRLAIVSSVLLPFAFVPYLLVRRQLITLRKSAEAINSTFELTQRELRAVVLESTRLRRDDQVQARVLLRQIQWDVDRSRQDIAALKSSQTSSYDELRSCQENFDAEKQRIWSQLTVLQEVGLSLADVAAFMYEIELKSGYTARTGDAHGIERLRQTAMKLQKLQERAEVFKQI
;
A
#
# COMPACT_ATOMS: atom_id res chain seq x y z
N MET A 1 -3.17 -58.38 -6.19
CA MET A 1 -3.08 -58.13 -7.64
C MET A 1 -1.70 -58.57 -8.07
N GLU A 2 -1.67 -59.51 -9.03
CA GLU A 2 -0.55 -59.99 -9.89
C GLU A 2 0.80 -60.30 -9.20
N LYS A 3 1.25 -61.56 -9.02
CA LYS A 3 1.27 -62.80 -9.82
C LYS A 3 2.19 -62.72 -11.06
N GLN A 4 3.00 -63.76 -11.24
CA GLN A 4 3.91 -64.14 -12.35
C GLN A 4 5.40 -63.87 -12.10
N GLU A 5 6.36 -64.76 -12.36
CA GLU A 5 6.39 -66.18 -12.73
C GLU A 5 7.85 -66.64 -12.58
N ASN A 6 8.09 -67.75 -11.89
CA ASN A 6 9.23 -68.65 -12.10
C ASN A 6 8.96 -69.48 -13.39
N PRO A 7 9.77 -70.47 -13.87
CA PRO A 7 11.17 -70.88 -13.69
C PRO A 7 11.84 -71.37 -15.02
N SER A 8 13.07 -71.90 -14.99
CA SER A 8 13.54 -73.14 -15.68
C SER A 8 15.08 -73.10 -15.80
N LEU A 9 15.89 -73.98 -15.20
CA LEU A 9 15.89 -75.46 -15.20
C LEU A 9 16.12 -76.04 -16.59
N ILE A 10 17.39 -76.18 -16.97
CA ILE A 10 17.83 -77.12 -18.00
C ILE A 10 18.91 -77.99 -17.38
N ASP A 11 18.44 -79.17 -17.01
CA ASP A 11 19.14 -80.40 -16.67
C ASP A 11 19.23 -81.28 -17.94
N ARG A 12 20.05 -82.33 -17.88
CA ARG A 12 20.33 -83.39 -18.89
C ARG A 12 21.43 -83.09 -19.94
N ASP A 13 22.29 -84.04 -20.30
CA ASP A 13 22.28 -85.49 -20.06
C ASP A 13 23.72 -86.02 -20.09
N GLU A 14 24.01 -86.92 -19.15
CA GLU A 14 25.05 -87.94 -19.27
C GLU A 14 24.58 -89.00 -20.29
N ARG A 15 25.46 -89.47 -21.19
CA ARG A 15 25.88 -90.89 -21.26
C ARG A 15 26.58 -91.26 -22.57
N SER A 16 27.73 -91.91 -22.36
CA SER A 16 28.15 -93.19 -22.95
C SER A 16 28.27 -93.27 -24.46
N ASP A 17 29.51 -93.32 -24.95
CA ASP A 17 30.25 -94.56 -25.27
C ASP A 17 29.72 -95.22 -26.53
N GLU A 18 30.51 -95.17 -27.61
CA GLU A 18 30.84 -96.41 -28.32
C GLU A 18 32.06 -96.24 -29.23
N LEU A 19 32.94 -97.24 -29.10
CA LEU A 19 34.14 -97.52 -29.86
C LEU A 19 33.87 -97.58 -31.36
N THR A 20 34.65 -96.86 -32.15
CA THR A 20 35.18 -97.44 -33.40
C THR A 20 36.64 -97.06 -33.60
N THR A 21 37.47 -98.07 -33.39
CA THR A 21 38.88 -98.18 -33.76
C THR A 21 39.04 -97.94 -35.26
N HIS A 22 39.75 -96.90 -35.67
CA HIS A 22 40.28 -96.82 -37.03
C HIS A 22 41.73 -96.36 -37.06
N ARG A 23 42.50 -97.13 -37.82
CA ARG A 23 43.95 -97.15 -37.97
C ARG A 23 44.60 -95.78 -38.19
N SER A 24 45.78 -95.65 -37.60
CA SER A 24 46.83 -94.66 -37.83
C SER A 24 47.02 -94.28 -39.31
N PRO A 25 47.48 -93.05 -39.56
CA PRO A 25 48.87 -92.93 -40.04
C PRO A 25 49.74 -92.05 -39.11
N PRO A 26 51.04 -92.37 -38.97
CA PRO A 26 51.97 -91.58 -38.18
C PRO A 26 52.36 -90.31 -38.97
N GLY A 27 51.71 -89.20 -38.66
CA GLY A 27 51.98 -87.88 -39.23
C GLY A 27 52.43 -86.88 -38.18
N SER A 28 53.73 -86.82 -37.92
CA SER A 28 54.51 -85.67 -37.42
C SER A 28 53.76 -84.51 -36.72
N TRP A 29 53.39 -84.68 -35.45
CA TRP A 29 52.87 -83.58 -34.61
C TRP A 29 53.95 -82.57 -34.19
N THR A 30 55.22 -82.88 -34.46
CA THR A 30 56.37 -82.00 -34.18
C THR A 30 56.42 -80.76 -35.08
N SER A 31 55.64 -80.70 -36.18
CA SER A 31 55.57 -79.53 -37.06
C SER A 31 54.35 -78.61 -36.84
N VAL A 32 53.38 -78.99 -35.99
CA VAL A 32 52.15 -78.21 -35.79
C VAL A 32 52.36 -77.10 -34.76
N ILE A 33 53.11 -77.40 -33.69
CA ILE A 33 53.48 -76.43 -32.64
C ILE A 33 54.22 -75.21 -33.22
N PRO A 34 55.28 -75.35 -34.05
CA PRO A 34 55.94 -74.17 -34.64
C PRO A 34 55.03 -73.42 -35.61
N ARG A 35 54.13 -74.11 -36.35
CA ARG A 35 53.17 -73.45 -37.24
C ARG A 35 52.11 -72.67 -36.46
N LEU A 36 51.61 -73.20 -35.35
CA LEU A 36 50.71 -72.48 -34.44
C LEU A 36 51.40 -71.31 -33.75
N ALA A 37 52.68 -71.44 -33.41
CA ALA A 37 53.49 -70.33 -32.88
C ALA A 37 53.69 -69.21 -33.90
N ILE A 38 53.94 -69.55 -35.17
CA ILE A 38 54.05 -68.57 -36.26
C ILE A 38 52.70 -67.88 -36.50
N VAL A 39 51.60 -68.65 -36.58
CA VAL A 39 50.26 -68.10 -36.79
C VAL A 39 49.82 -67.23 -35.61
N SER A 40 50.04 -67.66 -34.37
CA SER A 40 49.70 -66.87 -33.18
C SER A 40 50.59 -65.62 -33.08
N SER A 41 51.87 -65.70 -33.44
CA SER A 41 52.77 -64.54 -33.47
C SER A 41 52.31 -63.47 -34.47
N VAL A 42 51.62 -63.83 -35.55
CA VAL A 42 51.07 -62.89 -36.54
C VAL A 42 49.66 -62.42 -36.14
N LEU A 43 48.83 -63.30 -35.58
CA LEU A 43 47.46 -62.96 -35.17
C LEU A 43 47.41 -62.12 -33.90
N LEU A 44 48.33 -62.36 -32.97
CA LEU A 44 48.39 -61.69 -31.67
C LEU A 44 48.55 -60.17 -31.78
N PRO A 45 49.48 -59.59 -32.56
CA PRO A 45 49.53 -58.13 -32.71
C PRO A 45 48.26 -57.58 -33.35
N PHE A 46 47.65 -58.31 -34.29
CA PHE A 46 46.41 -57.87 -34.95
C PHE A 46 45.21 -57.84 -33.99
N ALA A 47 45.14 -58.75 -33.02
CA ALA A 47 44.11 -58.76 -31.98
C ALA A 47 44.44 -57.83 -30.78
N PHE A 48 45.72 -57.68 -30.44
CA PHE A 48 46.15 -56.97 -29.23
C PHE A 48 46.17 -55.45 -29.42
N VAL A 49 46.54 -54.95 -30.60
CA VAL A 49 46.54 -53.51 -30.91
C VAL A 49 45.15 -52.87 -30.74
N PRO A 50 44.05 -53.37 -31.35
CA PRO A 50 42.73 -52.78 -31.16
C PRO A 50 42.24 -52.92 -29.71
N TYR A 51 42.57 -54.02 -29.03
CA TYR A 51 42.24 -54.19 -27.61
C TYR A 51 42.93 -53.15 -26.71
N LEU A 52 44.21 -52.88 -26.95
CA LEU A 52 44.95 -51.85 -26.20
C LEU A 52 44.42 -50.44 -26.48
N LEU A 53 44.02 -50.15 -27.73
CA LEU A 53 43.41 -48.87 -28.09
C LEU A 53 42.07 -48.65 -27.38
N VAL A 54 41.19 -49.65 -27.38
CA VAL A 54 39.91 -49.60 -26.65
C VAL A 54 40.16 -49.46 -25.15
N ARG A 55 41.12 -50.19 -24.59
CA ARG A 55 41.48 -50.07 -23.18
C ARG A 55 41.96 -48.65 -22.82
N ARG A 56 42.77 -48.04 -23.68
CA ARG A 56 43.21 -46.65 -23.49
C ARG A 56 42.04 -45.67 -23.57
N GLN A 57 41.12 -45.84 -24.52
CA GLN A 57 39.92 -45.01 -24.64
C GLN A 57 39.02 -45.15 -23.41
N LEU A 58 38.77 -46.37 -22.93
CA LEU A 58 37.97 -46.62 -21.73
C LEU A 58 38.56 -45.94 -20.49
N ILE A 59 39.89 -45.94 -20.35
CA ILE A 59 40.56 -45.23 -19.25
C ILE A 59 40.36 -43.71 -19.38
N THR A 60 40.51 -43.16 -20.59
CA THR A 60 40.29 -41.73 -20.82
C THR A 60 38.83 -41.33 -20.58
N LEU A 61 37.88 -42.12 -21.05
CA LEU A 61 36.44 -41.94 -20.84
C LEU A 61 36.08 -41.99 -19.36
N ARG A 62 36.68 -42.92 -18.60
CA ARG A 62 36.47 -43.01 -17.15
C ARG A 62 37.01 -41.78 -16.43
N LYS A 63 38.22 -41.32 -16.80
CA LYS A 63 38.80 -40.09 -16.24
C LYS A 63 37.97 -38.85 -16.58
N SER A 64 37.44 -38.75 -17.81
CA SER A 64 36.55 -37.64 -18.17
C SER A 64 35.21 -37.73 -17.44
N ALA A 65 34.65 -38.92 -17.25
CA ALA A 65 33.42 -39.10 -16.50
C ALA A 65 33.59 -38.70 -15.03
N GLU A 66 34.73 -39.03 -14.42
CA GLU A 66 35.06 -38.63 -13.04
C GLU A 66 35.28 -37.11 -12.92
N ALA A 67 35.95 -36.49 -13.89
CA ALA A 67 36.11 -35.04 -13.95
C ALA A 67 34.78 -34.30 -14.18
N ILE A 68 33.89 -34.86 -15.00
CA ILE A 68 32.54 -34.30 -15.21
C ILE A 68 31.71 -34.47 -13.93
N ASN A 69 31.81 -35.61 -13.24
CA ASN A 69 31.06 -35.84 -12.01
C ASN A 69 31.48 -34.88 -10.88
N SER A 70 32.78 -34.58 -10.75
CA SER A 70 33.26 -33.63 -9.74
C SER A 70 32.82 -32.20 -10.03
N THR A 71 32.83 -31.76 -11.29
CA THR A 71 32.32 -30.44 -11.68
C THR A 71 30.80 -30.35 -11.53
N PHE A 72 30.07 -31.44 -11.80
CA PHE A 72 28.64 -31.50 -11.54
C PHE A 72 28.32 -31.40 -10.04
N GLU A 73 29.06 -32.08 -9.17
CA GLU A 73 28.87 -31.95 -7.73
C GLU A 73 29.13 -30.52 -7.23
N LEU A 74 30.18 -29.86 -7.72
CA LEU A 74 30.49 -28.48 -7.35
C LEU A 74 29.39 -27.52 -7.81
N THR A 75 28.99 -27.59 -9.08
CA THR A 75 27.91 -26.75 -9.63
C THR A 75 26.57 -27.02 -8.94
N GLN A 76 26.28 -28.28 -8.59
CA GLN A 76 25.08 -28.62 -7.82
C GLN A 76 25.11 -28.02 -6.41
N ARG A 77 26.26 -27.99 -5.75
CA ARG A 77 26.43 -27.35 -4.43
C ARG A 77 26.27 -25.83 -4.54
N GLU A 78 26.87 -25.20 -5.55
CA GLU A 78 26.72 -23.77 -5.81
C GLU A 78 25.28 -23.38 -6.11
N LEU A 79 24.58 -24.12 -6.97
CA LEU A 79 23.16 -23.90 -7.25
C LEU A 79 22.31 -24.02 -5.98
N ARG A 80 22.56 -25.03 -5.14
CA ARG A 80 21.87 -25.17 -3.85
C ARG A 80 22.14 -23.99 -2.93
N ALA A 81 23.39 -23.50 -2.87
CA ALA A 81 23.75 -22.33 -2.08
C ALA A 81 22.99 -21.08 -2.56
N VAL A 82 22.96 -20.83 -3.87
CA VAL A 82 22.25 -19.68 -4.47
C VAL A 82 20.73 -19.78 -4.27
N VAL A 83 20.14 -20.97 -4.39
CA VAL A 83 18.72 -21.19 -4.11
C VAL A 83 18.41 -20.90 -2.63
N LEU A 84 19.26 -21.35 -1.71
CA LEU A 84 19.08 -21.05 -0.29
C LEU A 84 19.23 -19.55 0.00
N GLU A 85 20.20 -18.88 -0.61
CA GLU A 85 20.42 -17.44 -0.44
C GLU A 85 19.25 -16.61 -1.00
N SER A 86 18.78 -16.91 -2.21
CA SER A 86 17.61 -16.23 -2.80
C SER A 86 16.33 -16.45 -2.00
N THR A 87 16.12 -17.64 -1.41
CA THR A 87 14.98 -17.88 -0.52
C THR A 87 15.09 -17.16 0.82
N ARG A 88 16.31 -16.88 1.31
CA ARG A 88 16.52 -16.06 2.51
C ARG A 88 16.22 -14.59 2.21
N LEU A 89 16.82 -14.04 1.16
CA LEU A 89 16.59 -12.65 0.73
C LEU A 89 15.09 -12.37 0.51
N ARG A 90 14.37 -13.27 -0.17
CA ARG A 90 12.92 -13.14 -0.36
C ARG A 90 12.13 -13.10 0.94
N ARG A 91 12.55 -13.83 1.98
CA ARG A 91 11.86 -13.82 3.28
C ARG A 91 12.12 -12.49 4.00
N ASP A 92 13.36 -12.01 3.96
CA ASP A 92 13.73 -10.73 4.58
C ASP A 92 12.97 -9.56 3.92
N ASP A 93 12.91 -9.53 2.59
CA ASP A 93 12.13 -8.56 1.82
C ASP A 93 10.63 -8.63 2.18
N GLN A 94 10.08 -9.84 2.33
CA GLN A 94 8.68 -10.02 2.72
C GLN A 94 8.40 -9.51 4.14
N VAL A 95 9.34 -9.71 5.07
CA VAL A 95 9.21 -9.19 6.44
C VAL A 95 9.28 -7.67 6.42
N GLN A 96 10.23 -7.08 5.70
CA GLN A 96 10.36 -5.63 5.57
C GLN A 96 9.12 -5.00 4.94
N ALA A 97 8.60 -5.59 3.86
CA ALA A 97 7.36 -5.14 3.22
C ALA A 97 6.17 -5.18 4.19
N ARG A 98 6.04 -6.24 5.01
CA ARG A 98 4.97 -6.32 6.03
C ARG A 98 5.11 -5.26 7.11
N VAL A 99 6.33 -4.94 7.53
CA VAL A 99 6.58 -3.87 8.52
C VAL A 99 6.18 -2.51 7.92
N LEU A 100 6.60 -2.21 6.69
CA LEU A 100 6.23 -0.97 6.00
C LEU A 100 4.72 -0.87 5.80
N LEU A 101 4.05 -1.95 5.39
CA LEU A 101 2.59 -1.95 5.24
C LEU A 101 1.86 -1.68 6.55
N ARG A 102 2.34 -2.25 7.67
CA ARG A 102 1.78 -1.95 8.99
C ARG A 102 2.00 -0.50 9.41
N GLN A 103 3.17 0.05 9.11
CA GLN A 103 3.47 1.44 9.38
C GLN A 103 2.56 2.36 8.57
N ILE A 104 2.41 2.12 7.26
CA ILE A 104 1.49 2.86 6.40
C ILE A 104 0.05 2.75 6.90
N GLN A 105 -0.37 1.56 7.31
CA GLN A 105 -1.71 1.36 7.87
C GLN A 105 -1.92 2.21 9.12
N TRP A 106 -0.94 2.24 10.03
CA TRP A 106 -0.99 3.05 11.24
C TRP A 106 -1.01 4.55 10.92
N ASP A 107 -0.20 5.00 9.96
CA ASP A 107 -0.17 6.40 9.52
C ASP A 107 -1.51 6.83 8.89
N VAL A 108 -2.14 5.94 8.11
CA VAL A 108 -3.47 6.18 7.52
C VAL A 108 -4.54 6.25 8.60
N ASP A 109 -4.52 5.33 9.57
CA ASP A 109 -5.49 5.34 10.67
C ASP A 109 -5.34 6.58 11.55
N ARG A 110 -4.10 7.01 11.81
CA ARG A 110 -3.80 8.27 12.49
C ARG A 110 -4.32 9.48 11.73
N SER A 111 -4.03 9.56 10.42
CA SER A 111 -4.51 10.66 9.58
C SER A 111 -6.04 10.71 9.54
N ARG A 112 -6.73 9.56 9.52
CA ARG A 112 -8.19 9.49 9.63
C ARG A 112 -8.71 10.05 10.95
N GLN A 113 -8.04 9.77 12.06
CA GLN A 113 -8.38 10.33 13.37
C GLN A 113 -8.19 11.84 13.39
N ASP A 114 -7.09 12.34 12.84
CA ASP A 114 -6.80 13.77 12.76
C ASP A 114 -7.85 14.51 11.92
N ILE A 115 -8.25 13.95 10.78
CA ILE A 115 -9.32 14.50 9.93
C ILE A 115 -10.66 14.51 10.68
N ALA A 116 -10.98 13.44 11.41
CA ALA A 116 -12.22 13.38 12.19
C ALA A 116 -12.24 14.45 13.30
N ALA A 117 -11.13 14.63 14.01
CA ALA A 117 -10.98 15.65 15.04
C ALA A 117 -11.04 17.07 14.47
N LEU A 118 -10.41 17.30 13.31
CA LEU A 118 -10.49 18.58 12.60
C LEU A 118 -11.94 18.88 12.18
N LYS A 119 -12.65 17.89 11.64
CA LYS A 119 -14.04 18.04 11.22
C LYS A 119 -14.97 18.31 12.39
N SER A 120 -14.78 17.66 13.55
CA SER A 120 -15.55 17.97 14.75
C SER A 120 -15.28 19.39 15.25
N SER A 121 -14.01 19.81 15.27
CA SER A 121 -13.62 21.18 15.65
C SER A 121 -14.22 22.23 14.72
N GLN A 122 -14.18 21.96 13.41
CA GLN A 122 -14.77 22.83 12.40
C GLN A 122 -16.29 22.95 12.58
N THR A 123 -16.98 21.84 12.87
CA THR A 123 -18.42 21.86 13.11
C THR A 123 -18.76 22.70 14.34
N SER A 124 -18.03 22.52 15.45
CA SER A 124 -18.18 23.36 16.64
C SER A 124 -17.95 24.84 16.34
N SER A 125 -16.94 25.19 15.55
CA SER A 125 -16.66 26.58 15.18
C SER A 125 -17.78 27.18 14.31
N TYR A 126 -18.36 26.41 13.39
CA TYR A 126 -19.53 26.85 12.62
C TYR A 126 -20.76 27.06 13.51
N ASP A 127 -21.00 26.18 14.48
CA ASP A 127 -22.10 26.32 15.42
C ASP A 127 -21.92 27.55 16.32
N GLU A 128 -20.69 27.83 16.78
CA GLU A 128 -20.36 29.05 17.50
C GLU A 128 -20.61 30.30 16.64
N LEU A 129 -20.15 30.31 15.39
CA LEU A 129 -20.35 31.43 14.48
C LEU A 129 -21.84 31.67 14.20
N ARG A 130 -22.59 30.59 14.02
CA ARG A 130 -24.05 30.63 13.88
C ARG A 130 -24.73 31.21 15.11
N SER A 131 -24.35 30.77 16.31
CA SER A 131 -24.89 31.31 17.56
C SER A 131 -24.56 32.79 17.75
N CYS A 132 -23.36 33.21 17.33
CA CYS A 132 -22.93 34.61 17.35
C CYS A 132 -23.80 35.44 16.39
N GLN A 133 -24.07 34.93 15.19
CA GLN A 133 -24.96 35.58 14.23
C GLN A 133 -26.40 35.69 14.77
N GLU A 134 -26.95 34.62 15.34
CA GLU A 134 -28.29 34.63 15.95
C GLU A 134 -28.37 35.64 17.12
N ASN A 135 -27.33 35.72 17.94
CA ASN A 135 -27.24 36.71 19.02
C ASN A 135 -27.16 38.15 18.49
N PHE A 136 -26.37 38.38 17.43
CA PHE A 136 -26.25 39.68 16.78
C PHE A 136 -27.58 40.13 16.16
N ASP A 137 -28.29 39.23 15.50
CA ASP A 137 -29.61 39.51 14.93
C ASP A 137 -30.64 39.83 16.02
N ALA A 138 -30.62 39.10 17.14
CA ALA A 138 -31.46 39.38 18.30
C ALA A 138 -31.14 40.73 18.94
N GLU A 139 -29.86 41.09 19.06
CA GLU A 139 -29.43 42.38 19.60
C GLU A 139 -29.81 43.53 18.66
N LYS A 140 -29.63 43.35 17.35
CA LYS A 140 -30.12 44.30 16.33
C LYS A 140 -31.61 44.54 16.51
N GLN A 141 -32.43 43.50 16.64
CA GLN A 141 -33.88 43.64 16.88
C GLN A 141 -34.20 44.40 18.17
N ARG A 142 -33.46 44.16 19.27
CA ARG A 142 -33.63 44.91 20.52
C ARG A 142 -33.32 46.39 20.33
N ILE A 143 -32.21 46.73 19.67
CA ILE A 143 -31.85 48.13 19.38
C ILE A 143 -32.95 48.81 18.55
N TRP A 144 -33.48 48.12 17.54
CA TRP A 144 -34.60 48.64 16.75
C TRP A 144 -35.84 48.91 17.57
N SER A 145 -36.22 47.98 18.46
CA SER A 145 -37.37 48.18 19.35
C SER A 145 -37.18 49.36 20.30
N GLN A 146 -35.96 49.56 20.82
CA GLN A 146 -35.63 50.72 21.67
C GLN A 146 -35.70 52.02 20.87
N LEU A 147 -35.24 52.00 19.62
CA LEU A 147 -35.29 53.17 18.76
C LEU A 147 -36.73 53.56 18.40
N THR A 148 -37.62 52.59 18.15
CA THR A 148 -39.04 52.87 17.92
C THR A 148 -39.71 53.51 19.14
N VAL A 149 -39.36 53.07 20.35
CA VAL A 149 -39.84 53.72 21.58
C VAL A 149 -39.29 55.14 21.70
N LEU A 150 -38.01 55.34 21.35
CA LEU A 150 -37.38 56.67 21.36
C LEU A 150 -38.04 57.64 20.37
N GLN A 151 -38.51 57.13 19.22
CA GLN A 151 -39.30 57.89 18.25
C GLN A 151 -40.63 58.35 18.83
N GLU A 152 -41.39 57.44 19.46
CA GLU A 152 -42.68 57.77 20.07
C GLU A 152 -42.52 58.86 21.15
N VAL A 153 -41.46 58.76 21.95
CA VAL A 153 -41.11 59.81 22.93
C VAL A 153 -40.76 61.12 22.24
N GLY A 154 -39.99 61.10 21.15
CA GLY A 154 -39.64 62.30 20.38
C GLY A 154 -40.85 63.02 19.78
N LEU A 155 -41.82 62.26 19.25
CA LEU A 155 -43.09 62.79 18.75
C LEU A 155 -43.93 63.40 19.88
N SER A 156 -44.10 62.67 20.98
CA SER A 156 -44.83 63.18 22.16
C SER A 156 -44.21 64.46 22.70
N LEU A 157 -42.87 64.56 22.70
CA LEU A 157 -42.16 65.75 23.14
C LEU A 157 -42.39 66.95 22.21
N ALA A 158 -42.44 66.72 20.90
CA ALA A 158 -42.77 67.74 19.91
C ALA A 158 -44.21 68.26 20.09
N ASP A 159 -45.16 67.36 20.33
CA ASP A 159 -46.56 67.70 20.59
C ASP A 159 -46.73 68.53 21.87
N VAL A 160 -46.04 68.13 22.96
CA VAL A 160 -46.01 68.90 24.21
C VAL A 160 -45.40 70.27 24.00
N ALA A 161 -44.28 70.38 23.25
CA ALA A 161 -43.67 71.67 22.94
C ALA A 161 -44.60 72.57 22.12
N ALA A 162 -45.31 72.01 21.13
CA ALA A 162 -46.29 72.73 20.33
C ALA A 162 -47.47 73.23 21.17
N PHE A 163 -47.98 72.39 22.07
CA PHE A 163 -49.05 72.75 23.00
C PHE A 163 -48.62 73.84 23.99
N MET A 164 -47.42 73.74 24.57
CA MET A 164 -46.87 74.77 25.46
C MET A 164 -46.73 76.11 24.73
N TYR A 165 -46.26 76.08 23.48
CA TYR A 165 -46.17 77.28 22.64
C TYR A 165 -47.55 77.89 22.36
N GLU A 166 -48.56 77.07 22.05
CA GLU A 166 -49.93 77.53 21.84
C GLU A 166 -50.55 78.15 23.10
N ILE A 167 -50.32 77.56 24.27
CA ILE A 167 -50.74 78.13 25.56
C ILE A 167 -50.08 79.47 25.81
N GLU A 168 -48.76 79.57 25.59
CA GLU A 168 -47.99 80.80 25.78
C GLU A 168 -48.53 81.92 24.87
N LEU A 169 -48.84 81.57 23.61
CA LEU A 169 -49.46 82.48 22.64
C LEU A 169 -50.86 82.96 23.10
N LYS A 170 -51.72 82.05 23.57
CA LYS A 170 -53.08 82.37 24.05
C LYS A 170 -53.08 83.19 25.34
N SER A 171 -52.09 82.97 26.20
CA SER A 171 -52.00 83.64 27.51
C SER A 171 -51.38 85.03 27.42
N GLY A 172 -50.92 85.45 26.24
CA GLY A 172 -50.31 86.77 26.02
C GLY A 172 -48.91 86.95 26.64
N TYR A 173 -48.33 85.88 27.16
CA TYR A 173 -46.97 85.87 27.69
C TYR A 173 -46.00 85.68 26.53
N THR A 174 -45.69 86.70 25.75
CA THR A 174 -44.57 86.58 24.81
C THR A 174 -43.27 86.66 25.63
N ALA A 175 -42.59 85.53 25.82
CA ALA A 175 -41.33 85.50 26.57
C ALA A 175 -40.30 86.49 25.96
N ARG A 176 -40.06 87.60 26.66
CA ARG A 176 -39.16 88.67 26.24
C ARG A 176 -37.66 88.28 26.36
N THR A 177 -37.38 87.09 26.86
CA THR A 177 -36.03 86.55 27.10
C THR A 177 -35.96 85.05 26.77
N GLY A 178 -35.47 84.75 25.57
CA GLY A 178 -34.69 83.54 25.27
C GLY A 178 -35.45 82.21 25.16
N ASP A 179 -35.93 81.67 26.28
CA ASP A 179 -36.59 80.33 26.37
C ASP A 179 -37.04 80.10 27.83
N ALA A 180 -38.00 80.88 28.34
CA ALA A 180 -38.33 80.87 29.78
C ALA A 180 -38.88 79.50 30.28
N HIS A 181 -39.55 78.76 29.41
CA HIS A 181 -40.19 77.48 29.73
C HIS A 181 -39.48 76.26 29.11
N GLY A 182 -38.34 76.45 28.43
CA GLY A 182 -37.61 75.35 27.79
C GLY A 182 -38.30 74.75 26.57
N ILE A 183 -39.25 75.47 25.96
CA ILE A 183 -40.04 75.00 24.81
C ILE A 183 -39.11 74.73 23.63
N GLU A 184 -38.13 75.62 23.39
CA GLU A 184 -37.18 75.42 22.28
C GLU A 184 -36.22 74.26 22.58
N ARG A 185 -35.83 74.04 23.85
CA ARG A 185 -35.07 72.83 24.24
C ARG A 185 -35.85 71.53 23.98
N LEU A 186 -37.15 71.50 24.27
CA LEU A 186 -38.01 70.35 23.99
C LEU A 186 -38.11 70.11 22.47
N ARG A 187 -38.27 71.17 21.68
CA ARG A 187 -38.29 71.08 20.22
C ARG A 187 -36.96 70.60 19.63
N GLN A 188 -35.84 71.11 20.16
CA GLN A 188 -34.51 70.69 19.73
C GLN A 188 -34.19 69.24 20.10
N THR A 189 -34.63 68.78 21.27
CA THR A 189 -34.46 67.39 21.69
C THR A 189 -35.32 66.45 20.85
N ALA A 190 -36.58 66.80 20.57
CA ALA A 190 -37.43 66.08 19.63
C ALA A 190 -36.80 65.98 18.23
N MET A 191 -36.28 67.09 17.69
CA MET A 191 -35.57 67.10 16.40
C MET A 191 -34.30 66.23 16.42
N LYS A 192 -33.56 66.20 17.52
CA LYS A 192 -32.37 65.33 17.66
C LYS A 192 -32.76 63.85 17.66
N LEU A 193 -33.84 63.49 18.35
CA LEU A 193 -34.37 62.12 18.37
C LEU A 193 -34.83 61.68 16.98
N GLN A 194 -35.53 62.55 16.26
CA GLN A 194 -35.97 62.30 14.88
C GLN A 194 -34.77 62.09 13.92
N LYS A 195 -33.71 62.90 14.03
CA LYS A 195 -32.49 62.74 13.21
C LYS A 195 -31.73 61.45 13.50
N LEU A 196 -31.72 60.99 14.76
CA LEU A 196 -31.11 59.70 15.12
C LEU A 196 -31.86 58.54 14.47
N GLN A 197 -33.19 58.66 14.37
CA GLN A 197 -34.02 57.68 13.69
C GLN A 197 -33.80 57.64 12.17
N GLU A 198 -33.77 58.80 11.51
CA GLU A 198 -33.52 58.87 10.06
C GLU A 198 -32.18 58.21 9.70
N ARG A 199 -31.15 58.41 10.54
CA ARG A 199 -29.86 57.74 10.38
C ARG A 199 -29.96 56.23 10.55
N ALA A 200 -30.76 55.76 11.49
CA ALA A 200 -30.96 54.33 11.67
C ALA A 200 -31.66 53.71 10.46
N GLU A 201 -32.76 54.28 9.96
CA GLU A 201 -33.49 53.76 8.78
C GLU A 201 -32.59 53.62 7.53
N VAL A 202 -31.62 54.52 7.35
CA VAL A 202 -30.59 54.37 6.29
C VAL A 202 -29.71 53.13 6.51
N PHE A 203 -29.33 52.83 7.75
CA PHE A 203 -28.60 51.61 8.13
C PHE A 203 -29.42 50.32 7.98
N LYS A 204 -30.75 50.40 7.86
CA LYS A 204 -31.60 49.23 7.60
C LYS A 204 -31.60 48.80 6.13
N GLN A 205 -31.28 49.71 5.21
CA GLN A 205 -31.31 49.49 3.76
C GLN A 205 -29.99 48.96 3.20
N ILE A 206 -28.93 48.94 4.02
CA ILE A 206 -27.60 48.40 3.71
C ILE A 206 -27.48 47.01 4.33
#